data_AF-A0A3D3MC36-F1
#
_entry.id   AF-A0A3D3MC36-F1
#
_cell.length_a   1.000
_cell.length_b   1.000
_cell.length_c   1.000
_cell.angle_alpha   90.00
_cell.angle_beta   90.00
_cell.angle_gamma   90.00
#
_symmetry.space_group_name_H-M   'P 1'
#
loop_
_entity.id
_entity.type
_entity.pdbx_description
1 polymer ?
#
loop_
_entity_poly.entity_id
_entity_poly.type
_entity_poly.pdbx_seq_one_letter_code
_entity_poly.pdbx_strand_id
1 'polypeptide(L)'
;MKYPDQDNYSEDMENNIDFEFWAVNYINIPTNLYGLILKEITEKELPKDINIDLLMHNMKIFEIESNNEKYYIVAGGLLIGKNKWEDQDRIFNFNSNLMHDEIIFQTHE
;
A
#
# COMPACT_ATOMS: atom_id res chain seq x y z
N MET A 1 18.71 -5.30 -1.50
CA MET A 1 18.11 -6.49 -2.13
C MET A 1 19.21 -7.29 -2.82
N LYS A 2 19.01 -8.58 -3.12
CA LYS A 2 19.96 -9.39 -3.90
C LYS A 2 19.33 -9.91 -5.20
N TYR A 3 20.08 -9.91 -6.29
CA TYR A 3 19.64 -10.41 -7.61
C TYR A 3 19.92 -11.91 -7.78
N PRO A 4 19.29 -12.62 -8.75
CA PRO A 4 19.50 -14.07 -8.97
C PRO A 4 20.95 -14.51 -9.14
N ASP A 5 21.79 -13.61 -9.64
CA ASP A 5 23.23 -13.79 -9.85
C ASP A 5 24.10 -13.41 -8.63
N GLN A 6 23.49 -12.98 -7.52
CA GLN A 6 24.20 -12.59 -6.29
C GLN A 6 24.15 -13.70 -5.22
N ASP A 7 25.29 -13.91 -4.55
CA ASP A 7 25.42 -14.91 -3.48
C ASP A 7 24.36 -14.72 -2.37
N ASN A 8 23.69 -15.81 -1.97
CA ASN A 8 22.53 -15.86 -1.05
C ASN A 8 21.22 -15.28 -1.60
N TYR A 9 21.02 -15.23 -2.92
CA TYR A 9 19.69 -15.07 -3.50
C TYR A 9 18.78 -16.24 -3.10
N SER A 10 17.53 -15.94 -2.75
CA SER A 10 16.45 -16.91 -2.62
C SER A 10 15.28 -16.45 -3.49
N GLU A 11 14.63 -17.40 -4.16
CA GLU A 11 13.35 -17.16 -4.87
C GLU A 11 12.28 -16.57 -3.93
N ASP A 12 12.39 -16.81 -2.62
CA ASP A 12 11.52 -16.22 -1.60
C ASP A 12 11.58 -14.68 -1.55
N MET A 13 12.61 -14.06 -2.15
CA MET A 13 12.81 -12.61 -2.22
C MET A 13 12.68 -12.04 -3.64
N GLU A 14 12.20 -12.84 -4.59
CA GLU A 14 12.07 -12.46 -6.01
C GLU A 14 11.04 -11.36 -6.25
N ASN A 15 10.11 -11.17 -5.32
CA ASN A 15 8.93 -10.34 -5.54
C ASN A 15 8.77 -9.22 -4.51
N ASN A 16 8.19 -8.12 -4.95
CA ASN A 16 7.60 -7.08 -4.12
C ASN A 16 6.08 -7.24 -4.04
N ILE A 17 5.53 -6.74 -2.93
CA ILE A 17 4.10 -6.53 -2.76
C ILE A 17 3.87 -5.03 -2.76
N ASP A 18 3.08 -4.57 -3.72
CA ASP A 18 2.71 -3.17 -3.87
C ASP A 18 1.30 -2.95 -3.34
N PHE A 19 1.16 -1.95 -2.49
CA PHE A 19 -0.13 -1.48 -1.97
C PHE A 19 -0.48 -0.16 -2.65
N GLU A 20 -1.48 -0.18 -3.53
CA GLU A 20 -1.89 0.98 -4.31
C GLU A 20 -3.23 1.52 -3.83
N PHE A 21 -3.23 2.78 -3.38
CA PHE A 21 -4.42 3.48 -2.94
C PHE A 21 -4.87 4.47 -4.00
N TRP A 22 -6.13 4.40 -4.44
CA TRP A 22 -6.70 5.34 -5.40
C TRP A 22 -7.62 6.37 -4.73
N ALA A 23 -7.75 7.53 -5.36
CA ALA A 23 -8.58 8.64 -4.87
C ALA A 23 -8.29 8.99 -3.38
N VAL A 24 -7.01 9.17 -3.06
CA VAL A 24 -6.55 9.46 -1.68
C VAL A 24 -6.95 10.88 -1.28
N ASN A 25 -7.74 10.98 -0.20
CA ASN A 25 -8.11 12.24 0.44
C ASN A 25 -7.18 12.59 1.62
N TYR A 26 -6.57 11.59 2.25
CA TYR A 26 -5.71 11.78 3.41
C TYR A 26 -4.67 10.67 3.51
N ILE A 27 -3.45 11.05 3.90
CA ILE A 27 -2.34 10.14 4.16
C ILE A 27 -1.42 10.75 5.21
N ASN A 28 -1.07 9.98 6.24
CA ASN A 28 -0.11 10.39 7.26
C ASN A 28 0.89 9.28 7.59
N ILE A 29 1.45 8.64 6.57
CA ILE A 29 2.46 7.60 6.74
C ILE A 29 3.88 8.18 6.62
N PRO A 30 4.88 7.66 7.35
CA PRO A 30 6.28 7.96 7.11
C PRO A 30 6.75 7.30 5.81
N THR A 31 7.92 7.73 5.31
CA THR A 31 8.49 7.18 4.07
C THR A 31 8.93 5.72 4.19
N ASN A 32 9.18 5.25 5.42
CA ASN A 32 9.62 3.89 5.69
C ASN A 32 8.82 3.33 6.86
N LEU A 33 8.31 2.12 6.70
CA LEU A 33 7.57 1.37 7.70
C LEU A 33 8.11 -0.05 7.78
N TYR A 34 8.05 -0.66 8.96
CA TYR A 34 8.54 -2.02 9.21
C TYR A 34 7.52 -2.83 10.00
N GLY A 35 7.37 -4.11 9.68
CA GLY A 35 6.39 -4.97 10.36
C GLY A 35 4.96 -4.45 10.20
N LEU A 36 4.49 -4.39 8.95
CA LEU A 36 3.23 -3.77 8.56
C LEU A 36 2.03 -4.68 8.86
N ILE A 37 1.02 -4.13 9.53
CA ILE A 37 -0.34 -4.68 9.57
C ILE A 37 -1.26 -3.65 8.94
N LEU A 38 -2.03 -4.06 7.93
CA LEU A 38 -3.00 -3.21 7.24
C LEU A 38 -4.40 -3.74 7.48
N LYS A 39 -5.34 -2.85 7.81
CA LYS A 39 -6.76 -3.19 7.94
C LYS A 39 -7.66 -2.03 7.50
N GLU A 40 -8.82 -2.37 6.95
CA GLU A 40 -9.90 -1.41 6.76
C GLU A 40 -10.65 -1.25 8.11
N ILE A 41 -10.91 -0.01 8.51
CA ILE A 41 -11.63 0.32 9.76
C ILE A 41 -12.88 1.15 9.47
N THR A 42 -13.77 1.22 10.46
CA THR A 42 -14.97 2.05 10.37
C THR A 42 -14.75 3.46 10.91
N GLU A 43 -15.64 4.40 10.56
CA GLU A 43 -15.64 5.76 11.11
C GLU A 43 -15.61 5.79 12.65
N LYS A 44 -16.24 4.81 13.31
CA LYS A 44 -16.28 4.72 14.78
C LYS A 44 -14.91 4.48 15.41
N GLU A 45 -13.98 3.93 14.64
CA GLU A 45 -12.62 3.60 15.06
C GLU A 45 -11.61 4.69 14.65
N LEU A 46 -12.04 5.67 13.84
CA LEU A 46 -11.18 6.75 13.39
C LEU A 46 -10.81 7.67 14.57
N PRO A 47 -9.52 8.04 14.72
CA PRO A 47 -9.11 9.02 15.71
C PRO A 47 -9.86 10.35 15.57
N LYS A 48 -10.24 10.93 16.72
CA LYS A 48 -11.07 12.16 16.78
C LYS A 48 -10.40 13.40 16.17
N ASP A 49 -9.09 13.36 15.99
CA ASP A 49 -8.26 14.41 15.41
C ASP A 49 -8.23 14.37 13.87
N ILE A 50 -8.72 13.30 13.24
CA ILE A 50 -8.89 13.23 11.79
C ILE A 50 -10.27 13.78 11.41
N ASN A 51 -10.31 14.73 10.49
CA ASN A 51 -11.55 15.36 10.05
C ASN A 51 -12.45 14.34 9.32
N ILE A 52 -13.66 14.14 9.86
CA ILE A 52 -14.69 13.27 9.27
C ILE A 52 -15.12 13.69 7.86
N ASP A 53 -14.97 14.97 7.50
CA ASP A 53 -15.29 15.46 6.14
C ASP A 53 -14.41 14.79 5.07
N LEU A 54 -13.26 14.19 5.46
CA LEU A 54 -12.42 13.41 4.56
C LEU A 54 -13.11 12.14 4.06
N LEU A 55 -14.14 11.67 4.75
CA LEU A 55 -14.90 10.45 4.44
C LEU A 55 -16.02 10.66 3.41
N MET A 56 -16.18 11.88 2.87
CA MET A 56 -17.16 12.17 1.83
C MET A 56 -16.98 11.24 0.61
N HIS A 57 -18.07 10.94 -0.10
CA HIS A 57 -18.08 10.11 -1.32
C HIS A 57 -17.71 8.63 -1.12
N ASN A 58 -18.17 8.01 -0.03
CA ASN A 58 -17.96 6.58 0.28
C ASN A 58 -16.47 6.18 0.38
N MET A 59 -15.63 7.10 0.85
CA MET A 59 -14.22 6.81 1.08
C MET A 59 -14.05 5.75 2.18
N LYS A 60 -13.02 4.93 2.02
CA LYS A 60 -12.61 3.90 2.97
C LYS A 60 -11.47 4.39 3.84
N ILE A 61 -11.39 3.84 5.05
CA ILE A 61 -10.37 4.18 6.04
C ILE A 61 -9.47 2.97 6.20
N PHE A 62 -8.19 3.15 5.97
CA PHE A 62 -7.17 2.14 6.15
C PHE A 62 -6.28 2.51 7.33
N GLU A 63 -6.25 1.67 8.37
CA GLU A 63 -5.28 1.77 9.48
C GLU A 63 -4.07 0.90 9.15
N ILE A 64 -2.90 1.53 9.20
CA ILE A 64 -1.60 0.87 9.10
C ILE A 64 -0.97 0.89 10.47
N GLU A 65 -0.68 -0.29 11.03
CA GLU A 65 0.11 -0.44 12.23
C GLU A 65 1.54 -0.85 11.86
N SER A 66 2.52 -0.16 12.44
CA SER A 66 3.95 -0.46 12.28
C SER A 66 4.69 -0.08 13.56
N ASN A 67 5.45 -1.01 14.13
CA ASN A 67 6.20 -0.80 15.37
C ASN A 67 5.37 -0.21 16.53
N ASN A 68 4.12 -0.64 16.67
CA ASN A 68 3.12 -0.14 17.62
C ASN A 68 2.65 1.33 17.40
N GLU A 69 3.04 1.96 16.29
CA GLU A 69 2.47 3.22 15.84
C GLU A 69 1.37 2.97 14.80
N LYS A 70 0.37 3.85 14.79
CA LYS A 70 -0.78 3.77 13.90
C LYS A 70 -0.82 4.96 12.96
N TYR A 71 -1.02 4.67 11.70
CA TYR A 71 -1.16 5.63 10.61
C TYR A 71 -2.45 5.34 9.86
N TYR A 72 -2.92 6.32 9.11
CA TYR A 72 -4.22 6.33 8.49
C TYR A 72 -4.14 6.81 7.05
N ILE A 73 -4.86 6.12 6.18
CA ILE A 73 -5.08 6.53 4.80
C ILE A 73 -6.58 6.57 4.57
N VAL A 74 -7.08 7.68 4.02
CA VAL A 74 -8.45 7.78 3.54
C VAL A 74 -8.40 7.80 2.02
N ALA A 75 -9.00 6.78 1.40
CA ALA A 75 -8.90 6.56 -0.04
C ALA A 75 -10.17 5.90 -0.58
N GLY A 76 -10.39 5.99 -1.90
CA GLY A 76 -11.51 5.32 -2.57
C GLY A 76 -11.38 3.80 -2.53
N GLY A 77 -10.16 3.29 -2.40
CA GLY A 77 -9.91 1.88 -2.15
C GLY A 77 -8.43 1.51 -2.25
N LEU A 78 -8.18 0.21 -2.18
CA LEU A 78 -6.87 -0.43 -2.16
C LEU A 78 -6.78 -1.56 -3.18
N LEU A 79 -5.66 -1.62 -3.89
CA LEU A 79 -5.22 -2.75 -4.71
C LEU A 79 -3.92 -3.28 -4.11
N ILE A 80 -3.81 -4.61 -4.02
CA ILE A 80 -2.59 -5.29 -3.61
C ILE A 80 -2.09 -6.11 -4.80
N GLY A 81 -0.94 -5.72 -5.32
CA GLY A 81 -0.29 -6.36 -6.45
C GLY A 81 0.99 -7.05 -6.01
N LYS A 82 1.37 -8.08 -6.75
CA LYS A 82 2.68 -8.72 -6.66
C LYS A 82 3.43 -8.47 -7.96
N ASN A 83 4.71 -8.18 -7.81
CA ASN A 83 5.59 -7.86 -8.91
C ASN A 83 6.95 -8.50 -8.72
N LYS A 84 7.50 -9.07 -9.78
CA LYS A 84 8.90 -9.45 -9.81
C LYS A 84 9.78 -8.22 -9.69
N TRP A 85 10.93 -8.40 -9.07
CA TRP A 85 11.97 -7.38 -9.08
C TRP A 85 12.47 -7.15 -10.50
N GLU A 86 12.25 -5.93 -11.00
CA GLU A 86 12.89 -5.42 -12.19
C GLU A 86 13.82 -4.27 -11.79
N ASP A 87 14.96 -4.12 -12.47
CA ASP A 87 16.00 -3.13 -12.16
C ASP A 87 15.64 -1.70 -12.61
N GLN A 88 14.36 -1.35 -12.49
CA GLN A 88 13.80 -0.08 -12.94
C GLN A 88 12.84 0.49 -11.89
N ASP A 89 12.97 1.80 -11.66
CA ASP A 89 12.01 2.54 -10.87
C ASP A 89 10.66 2.61 -11.60
N ARG A 90 9.76 1.70 -11.22
CA ARG A 90 8.44 1.54 -11.86
C ARG A 90 7.56 2.76 -11.66
N ILE A 91 7.78 3.55 -10.60
CA ILE A 91 7.00 4.76 -10.32
C ILE A 91 7.23 5.82 -11.41
N PHE A 92 8.43 5.87 -11.99
CA PHE A 92 8.76 6.80 -13.08
C PHE A 92 8.74 6.17 -14.47
N ASN A 93 8.51 4.85 -14.57
CA ASN A 93 8.35 4.19 -15.86
C ASN A 93 6.91 4.35 -16.35
N PHE A 94 6.67 5.42 -17.12
CA PHE A 94 5.38 5.72 -17.77
C PHE A 94 4.84 4.57 -18.63
N ASN A 95 5.70 3.68 -19.14
CA ASN A 95 5.25 2.53 -19.92
C ASN A 95 4.74 1.39 -19.04
N SER A 96 5.11 1.34 -17.75
CA SER A 96 4.63 0.32 -16.83
C SER A 96 3.17 0.55 -16.42
N ASN A 97 2.69 1.81 -16.41
CA ASN A 97 1.35 2.19 -15.96
C ASN A 97 0.90 1.49 -14.66
N LEU A 98 1.85 1.21 -13.74
CA LEU A 98 1.59 0.46 -12.50
C LEU A 98 1.00 -0.95 -12.73
N MET A 99 1.22 -1.56 -13.90
CA MET A 99 0.73 -2.91 -14.20
C MET A 99 1.36 -3.96 -13.29
N HIS A 100 0.55 -4.71 -12.54
CA HIS A 100 1.05 -5.77 -11.68
C HIS A 100 1.18 -7.10 -12.44
N ASP A 101 2.20 -7.90 -12.11
CA ASP A 101 2.32 -9.28 -12.62
C ASP A 101 1.13 -10.13 -12.14
N GLU A 102 0.69 -9.89 -10.90
CA GLU A 102 -0.46 -10.56 -10.29
C GLU A 102 -1.20 -9.59 -9.36
N ILE A 103 -2.54 -9.56 -9.42
CA ILE A 103 -3.39 -8.85 -8.46
C ILE A 103 -3.87 -9.85 -7.42
N ILE A 104 -3.50 -9.64 -6.16
CA ILE A 104 -3.87 -10.50 -5.03
C ILE A 104 -5.21 -10.05 -4.44
N PHE A 105 -5.44 -8.73 -4.40
CA PHE A 105 -6.64 -8.15 -3.83
C PHE A 105 -6.98 -6.84 -4.52
N GLN A 106 -8.27 -6.57 -4.69
CA GLN A 106 -8.77 -5.28 -5.10
C GLN A 106 -10.08 -4.99 -4.39
N THR A 107 -10.19 -3.77 -3.88
CA THR A 107 -11.45 -3.29 -3.30
C THR A 107 -12.48 -3.13 -4.42
N HIS A 108 -13.67 -3.71 -4.24
CA HIS A 108 -14.80 -3.50 -5.14
C HIS A 108 -15.59 -2.25 -4.73
N GLU A 109 -16.17 -1.56 -5.72
CA GLU A 109 -17.09 -0.42 -5.52
C GLU A 109 -18.38 -0.82 -4.79
#